data_AF-A0A7C4XVZ0-F1
#
_entry.id   AF-A0A7C4XVZ0-F1
#
_cell.length_a   1.000
_cell.length_b   1.000
_cell.length_c   1.000
_cell.angle_alpha   90.00
_cell.angle_beta   90.00
_cell.angle_gamma   90.00
#
_symmetry.space_group_name_H-M   'P 1'
#
loop_
_entity.id
_entity.type
_entity.pdbx_description
1 polymer ?
#
loop_
_entity_poly.entity_id
_entity_poly.type
_entity_poly.pdbx_seq_one_letter_code
_entity_poly.pdbx_strand_id
1 'polypeptide(L)'
;YKFGYANTKKENLPVGDYALVKDGKIVAIAERKTLDDFLGRVSVYDTFKATLSELSTYKYKALVFESPYSDFLNPKKIKPYSANYIAEILSDIAVRFPEIQIVFCDNRKFAQEWLYRWFLRINIE
;
A
#
# COMPACT_ATOMS: atom_id res chain seq x y z
N TYR A 1 -8.60 -7.88 11.67
CA TYR A 1 -7.88 -9.16 11.59
C TYR A 1 -6.52 -8.96 12.23
N LYS A 2 -6.22 -9.63 13.34
CA LYS A 2 -4.84 -9.67 13.88
C LYS A 2 -4.07 -10.64 12.98
N PHE A 3 -2.82 -10.35 12.62
CA PHE A 3 -1.97 -11.30 11.88
C PHE A 3 -1.85 -12.59 12.71
N GLY A 4 -2.72 -13.56 12.44
CA GLY A 4 -3.22 -14.47 13.50
C GLY A 4 -2.15 -15.26 14.22
N TYR A 5 -1.21 -15.82 13.46
CA TYR A 5 -0.10 -16.63 13.98
C TYR A 5 1.26 -15.93 13.89
N ALA A 6 1.29 -14.64 13.52
CA ALA A 6 2.54 -13.90 13.42
C ALA A 6 2.91 -13.30 14.78
N ASN A 7 4.21 -13.29 15.10
CA ASN A 7 4.71 -12.43 16.15
C ASN A 7 4.73 -10.99 15.61
N THR A 8 3.88 -10.13 16.19
CA THR A 8 3.75 -8.73 15.75
C THR A 8 4.27 -7.80 16.83
N LYS A 9 5.08 -6.82 16.42
CA LYS A 9 5.50 -5.69 17.26
C LYS A 9 5.15 -4.38 16.57
N LYS A 10 4.90 -3.32 17.35
CA LYS A 10 4.72 -1.96 16.84
C LYS A 10 6.02 -1.21 17.02
N GLU A 11 6.58 -0.71 15.93
CA GLU A 11 7.81 0.07 15.89
C GLU A 11 7.71 1.11 14.78
N ASN A 12 8.59 2.12 14.83
CA ASN A 12 8.74 3.06 13.72
C ASN A 12 9.45 2.36 12.56
N LEU A 13 8.84 2.39 11.38
CA LEU A 13 9.46 1.94 10.15
C LEU A 13 10.09 3.13 9.43
N PRO A 14 11.17 2.92 8.66
CA PRO A 14 11.74 3.97 7.80
C PRO A 14 10.70 4.46 6.77
N VAL A 15 9.92 3.54 6.20
CA VAL A 15 8.80 3.80 5.30
C VAL A 15 7.77 2.67 5.43
N GLY A 16 6.55 2.84 4.92
CA GLY A 16 5.53 1.80 4.97
C GLY A 16 4.79 1.73 6.29
N ASP A 17 3.71 0.95 6.31
CA ASP A 17 2.90 0.67 7.51
C ASP A 17 3.19 -0.71 8.11
N TYR A 18 3.69 -1.64 7.29
CA TYR A 18 3.97 -3.02 7.69
C TYR A 18 5.30 -3.49 7.12
N ALA A 19 6.06 -4.24 7.91
CA ALA A 19 7.30 -4.86 7.47
C ALA A 19 7.39 -6.31 7.95
N LEU A 20 8.02 -7.15 7.14
CA LEU A 20 8.53 -8.45 7.56
C LEU A 20 10.01 -8.30 7.91
N VAL A 21 10.36 -8.70 9.13
CA VAL A 21 11.73 -8.68 9.62
C VAL A 21 12.24 -10.12 9.77
N LYS A 22 13.36 -10.43 9.13
CA LYS A 22 14.07 -11.72 9.21
C LYS A 22 15.51 -11.43 9.60
N ASP A 23 16.02 -12.08 10.65
CA ASP A 23 17.38 -11.91 11.17
C ASP A 23 17.76 -10.44 11.43
N GLY A 24 16.82 -9.66 11.98
CA GLY A 24 17.01 -8.25 12.30
C GLY A 24 16.98 -7.29 11.10
N LYS A 25 16.68 -7.77 9.89
CA LYS A 25 16.61 -6.96 8.67
C LYS A 25 15.20 -6.93 8.09
N ILE A 26 14.80 -5.78 7.55
CA ILE A 26 13.55 -5.66 6.79
C ILE A 26 13.76 -6.35 5.44
N VAL A 27 12.99 -7.41 5.18
CA VAL A 27 13.04 -8.16 3.91
C VAL A 27 11.88 -7.82 2.99
N ALA A 28 10.74 -7.39 3.55
CA ALA A 28 9.58 -6.96 2.80
C ALA A 28 8.87 -5.81 3.52
N ILE A 29 8.25 -4.94 2.74
CA ILE A 29 7.57 -3.75 3.26
C ILE A 29 6.28 -3.46 2.49
N ALA A 30 5.27 -2.95 3.19
CA ALA A 30 4.01 -2.60 2.58
C ALA A 30 3.44 -1.31 3.15
N GLU A 31 2.99 -0.43 2.27
CA GLU A 31 2.19 0.74 2.57
C GLU A 31 0.71 0.35 2.46
N ARG A 32 -0.09 0.51 3.52
CA ARG A 32 -1.54 0.26 3.47
C ARG A 32 -2.27 1.60 3.44
N LYS A 33 -3.01 1.87 2.37
CA LYS A 33 -3.70 3.15 2.21
C LYS A 33 -5.21 2.96 2.18
N THR A 34 -5.93 3.72 3.01
CA THR A 34 -7.38 3.83 2.82
C THR A 34 -7.69 4.73 1.62
N LEU A 35 -8.93 4.68 1.13
CA LEU A 35 -9.35 5.61 0.06
C LEU A 35 -9.17 7.07 0.51
N ASP A 36 -9.69 7.43 1.69
CA ASP A 36 -9.62 8.80 2.21
C ASP A 36 -8.17 9.26 2.43
N ASP A 37 -7.31 8.39 2.97
CA ASP A 37 -5.89 8.72 3.13
C ASP A 37 -5.23 8.97 1.77
N PHE A 38 -5.55 8.16 0.75
CA PHE A 38 -5.02 8.34 -0.60
C PHE A 38 -5.48 9.66 -1.22
N LEU A 39 -6.77 9.99 -1.12
CA LEU A 39 -7.30 11.27 -1.60
C LEU A 39 -6.63 12.46 -0.90
N GLY A 40 -6.29 12.32 0.39
CA GLY A 40 -5.48 13.31 1.11
C GLY A 40 -4.05 13.43 0.59
N ARG A 41 -3.48 12.38 -0.02
CA ARG A 41 -2.14 12.42 -0.65
C ARG A 41 -2.13 13.01 -2.04
N VAL A 42 -3.26 13.00 -2.74
CA VAL A 42 -3.40 13.58 -4.08
C VAL A 42 -3.02 15.08 -4.10
N SER A 43 -3.34 15.83 -3.06
CA SER A 43 -2.98 17.26 -2.96
C SER A 43 -1.48 17.50 -2.72
N VAL A 44 -0.76 16.49 -2.24
CA VAL A 44 0.68 16.50 -1.94
C VAL A 44 1.38 15.38 -2.70
N TYR A 45 1.03 15.21 -3.97
CA TYR A 45 1.38 14.03 -4.75
C TYR A 45 2.89 13.83 -4.91
N ASP A 46 3.68 14.90 -5.02
CA ASP A 46 5.15 14.81 -5.08
C ASP A 46 5.76 14.20 -3.81
N THR A 47 5.25 14.57 -2.64
CA THR A 47 5.65 13.95 -1.37
C THR A 47 5.28 12.47 -1.35
N PHE A 48 4.10 12.12 -1.87
CA PHE A 48 3.70 10.72 -1.94
C PHE A 48 4.60 9.90 -2.89
N LYS A 49 4.97 10.47 -4.04
CA LYS A 49 5.98 9.85 -4.94
C LYS A 49 7.33 9.67 -4.27
N ALA A 50 7.76 10.59 -3.41
CA ALA A 50 8.99 10.42 -2.63
C ALA A 50 8.90 9.22 -1.67
N THR A 51 7.78 9.08 -0.95
CA THR A 51 7.50 7.91 -0.10
C THR A 51 7.53 6.60 -0.92
N LEU A 52 6.89 6.57 -2.09
CA LEU A 52 6.92 5.40 -2.97
C LEU A 52 8.32 5.10 -3.51
N SER A 53 9.12 6.14 -3.80
CA SER A 53 10.52 5.97 -4.20
C SER A 53 11.35 5.32 -3.09
N GLU A 54 11.13 5.69 -1.83
CA GLU A 54 11.80 5.06 -0.69
C GLU A 54 11.34 3.60 -0.51
N LEU A 55 10.04 3.34 -0.61
CA LEU A 55 9.45 2.00 -0.58
C LEU A 55 10.04 1.08 -1.67
N SER A 56 10.35 1.64 -2.84
CA SER A 56 10.87 0.91 -4.00
C SER A 56 12.29 0.35 -3.80
N THR A 57 13.03 0.86 -2.82
CA THR A 57 14.39 0.41 -2.49
C THR A 57 14.44 -1.00 -1.86
N TYR A 58 13.29 -1.50 -1.38
CA TYR A 58 13.19 -2.82 -0.78
C TYR A 58 13.01 -3.92 -1.84
N LYS A 59 13.36 -5.17 -1.51
CA LYS A 59 13.20 -6.30 -2.45
C LYS A 59 11.73 -6.56 -2.75
N TYR A 60 10.97 -6.90 -1.71
CA TYR A 60 9.52 -7.09 -1.80
C TYR A 60 8.82 -5.85 -1.26
N LYS A 61 8.04 -5.18 -2.11
CA LYS A 61 7.30 -3.96 -1.76
C LYS A 61 5.89 -3.98 -2.32
N ALA A 62 4.94 -3.46 -1.55
CA ALA A 62 3.55 -3.38 -1.96
C ALA A 62 2.88 -2.08 -1.49
N LEU A 63 1.97 -1.57 -2.33
CA LEU A 63 0.99 -0.55 -1.97
C LEU A 63 -0.39 -1.22 -1.96
N VAL A 64 -0.97 -1.37 -0.78
CA VAL A 64 -2.23 -2.08 -0.56
C VAL A 64 -3.33 -1.08 -0.27
N PHE A 65 -4.24 -0.90 -1.22
CA PHE A 65 -5.44 -0.09 -1.04
C PHE A 65 -6.53 -0.87 -0.32
N GLU A 66 -7.03 -0.27 0.75
CA GLU A 66 -8.18 -0.74 1.53
C GLU A 66 -9.51 -0.32 0.88
N SER A 67 -9.61 -0.43 -0.44
CA SER A 67 -10.81 -0.14 -1.22
C SER A 67 -10.68 -0.79 -2.61
N PRO A 68 -11.78 -1.28 -3.22
CA PRO A 68 -11.74 -1.81 -4.58
C PRO A 68 -11.48 -0.68 -5.58
N TYR A 69 -10.83 -0.99 -6.71
CA TYR A 69 -10.49 0.01 -7.75
C TYR A 69 -11.72 0.82 -8.23
N SER A 70 -12.90 0.19 -8.28
CA SER A 70 -14.16 0.84 -8.66
C SER A 70 -14.52 2.05 -7.78
N ASP A 71 -14.10 2.05 -6.51
CA ASP A 71 -14.37 3.17 -5.61
C ASP A 71 -13.56 4.41 -5.96
N PHE A 72 -12.34 4.23 -6.48
CA PHE A 72 -11.48 5.32 -6.95
C PHE A 72 -12.02 5.99 -8.22
N LEU A 73 -12.99 5.35 -8.88
CA LEU A 73 -13.69 5.89 -10.05
C LEU A 73 -15.11 6.38 -9.72
N ASN A 74 -15.54 6.28 -8.45
CA ASN A 74 -16.89 6.65 -8.04
C ASN A 74 -16.93 8.13 -7.58
N PRO A 75 -17.56 9.05 -8.35
CA PRO A 75 -17.59 10.48 -8.02
C PRO A 75 -18.24 10.82 -6.67
N LYS A 76 -19.00 9.89 -6.07
CA LYS A 76 -19.58 10.08 -4.74
C LYS A 76 -18.56 9.86 -3.61
N LYS A 77 -17.51 9.07 -3.86
CA LYS A 77 -16.50 8.68 -2.86
C LYS A 77 -15.21 9.51 -2.97
N ILE A 78 -14.90 10.04 -4.15
CA ILE A 78 -13.59 10.67 -4.42
C ILE A 78 -13.59 12.20 -4.39
N LYS A 79 -14.63 12.83 -3.84
CA LYS A 79 -14.70 14.29 -3.77
C LYS A 79 -13.50 14.84 -2.97
N PRO A 80 -12.92 15.98 -3.38
CA PRO A 80 -13.36 16.91 -4.44
C PRO A 80 -12.87 16.57 -5.85
N TYR A 81 -12.19 15.44 -6.05
CA TYR A 81 -11.54 15.10 -7.31
C TYR A 81 -12.50 14.48 -8.34
N SER A 82 -12.11 14.53 -9.62
CA SER A 82 -12.80 13.82 -10.70
C SER A 82 -12.27 12.40 -10.86
N ALA A 83 -13.09 11.49 -11.39
CA ALA A 83 -12.68 10.11 -11.65
C ALA A 83 -11.52 10.04 -12.63
N ASN A 84 -11.52 10.87 -13.67
CA ASN A 84 -10.41 10.95 -14.64
C ASN A 84 -9.11 11.35 -13.96
N TYR A 85 -9.12 12.36 -13.09
CA TYR A 85 -7.90 12.81 -12.41
C TYR A 85 -7.33 11.74 -11.48
N ILE A 86 -8.20 11.04 -10.74
CA ILE A 86 -7.77 9.93 -9.88
C ILE A 86 -7.23 8.75 -10.72
N ALA A 87 -7.88 8.42 -11.84
CA ALA A 87 -7.41 7.38 -12.75
C ALA A 87 -6.03 7.69 -13.35
N GLU A 88 -5.80 8.95 -13.75
CA GLU A 88 -4.49 9.43 -14.22
C GLU A 88 -3.42 9.28 -13.14
N ILE A 89 -3.69 9.67 -11.90
CA ILE A 89 -2.73 9.52 -10.79
C ILE A 89 -2.42 8.05 -10.53
N LEU A 90 -3.45 7.19 -10.44
CA LEU A 90 -3.22 5.75 -10.21
C LEU A 90 -2.40 5.13 -11.35
N SER A 91 -2.62 5.57 -12.59
CA SER A 91 -1.86 5.14 -13.76
C SER A 91 -0.41 5.64 -13.73
N ASP A 92 -0.20 6.91 -13.36
CA ASP A 92 1.14 7.48 -13.17
C ASP A 92 1.92 6.72 -12.09
N ILE A 93 1.30 6.41 -10.95
CA ILE A 93 1.92 5.58 -9.90
C ILE A 93 2.34 4.22 -10.47
N ALA A 94 1.44 3.53 -11.17
CA ALA A 94 1.70 2.19 -11.71
C ALA A 94 2.82 2.17 -12.77
N VAL A 95 2.89 3.21 -13.60
CA VAL A 95 3.93 3.34 -14.65
C VAL A 95 5.26 3.78 -14.06
N ARG A 96 5.25 4.67 -13.05
CA ARG A 96 6.45 5.24 -12.46
C ARG A 96 7.14 4.31 -11.47
N PHE A 97 6.38 3.42 -10.82
CA PHE A 97 6.89 2.46 -9.84
C PHE A 97 6.42 1.03 -10.20
N PRO A 98 6.79 0.50 -11.39
CA PRO A 98 6.31 -0.80 -11.86
C PRO A 98 6.74 -1.97 -10.96
N GLU A 99 7.77 -1.78 -10.14
CA GLU A 99 8.26 -2.75 -9.17
C GLU A 99 7.43 -2.81 -7.87
N ILE A 100 6.60 -1.80 -7.59
CA ILE A 100 5.69 -1.82 -6.43
C ILE A 100 4.46 -2.65 -6.79
N GLN A 101 4.18 -3.68 -6.00
CA GLN A 101 2.93 -4.43 -6.16
C GLN A 101 1.75 -3.58 -5.68
N ILE A 102 0.92 -3.09 -6.60
CA ILE A 102 -0.29 -2.32 -6.29
C ILE A 102 -1.48 -3.28 -6.19
N VAL A 103 -2.13 -3.32 -5.03
CA VAL A 103 -3.23 -4.24 -4.76
C VAL A 103 -4.43 -3.49 -4.23
N PHE A 104 -5.59 -3.75 -4.82
CA PHE A 104 -6.88 -3.22 -4.36
C PHE A 104 -7.63 -4.32 -3.61
N CYS A 105 -8.07 -4.04 -2.39
CA CYS A 105 -8.82 -4.95 -1.54
C CYS A 105 -10.15 -4.32 -1.13
N ASP A 106 -11.19 -5.12 -0.95
CA ASP A 106 -12.52 -4.57 -0.64
C ASP A 106 -12.59 -3.78 0.68
N ASN A 107 -11.80 -4.16 1.68
CA ASN A 107 -11.81 -3.53 3.00
C ASN A 107 -10.60 -3.95 3.84
N ARG A 108 -10.51 -3.41 5.07
CA ARG A 108 -9.42 -3.69 6.03
C ARG A 108 -9.14 -5.17 6.25
N LYS A 109 -10.19 -5.97 6.39
CA LYS A 109 -10.07 -7.39 6.70
C LYS A 109 -9.34 -8.10 5.56
N PHE A 110 -9.72 -7.80 4.31
CA PHE A 110 -9.08 -8.40 3.13
C PHE A 110 -7.67 -7.87 2.88
N ALA A 111 -7.43 -6.58 3.08
CA ALA A 111 -6.07 -6.01 2.99
C ALA A 111 -5.13 -6.68 4.02
N GLN A 112 -5.60 -6.89 5.25
CA GLN A 112 -4.82 -7.57 6.29
C GLN A 112 -4.59 -9.06 6.01
N GLU A 113 -5.59 -9.78 5.48
CA GLU A 113 -5.41 -11.17 5.06
C GLU A 113 -4.40 -11.27 3.92
N TRP A 114 -4.50 -10.40 2.92
CA TRP A 114 -3.55 -10.35 1.80
C TRP A 114 -2.12 -10.10 2.30
N LEU A 115 -1.93 -9.07 3.14
CA LEU A 115 -0.63 -8.75 3.75
C LEU A 115 -0.06 -9.94 4.54
N TYR A 116 -0.89 -10.60 5.35
CA TYR A 116 -0.47 -11.76 6.13
C TYR A 116 0.03 -12.89 5.22
N ARG A 117 -0.74 -13.25 4.19
CA ARG A 117 -0.37 -14.32 3.25
C ARG A 117 0.87 -13.95 2.44
N TRP A 118 0.96 -12.70 1.99
CA TRP A 118 2.10 -12.17 1.26
C TRP A 118 3.40 -12.30 2.07
N PHE A 119 3.40 -11.79 3.31
CA PHE A 119 4.55 -11.95 4.21
C PHE A 119 4.85 -13.40 4.55
N LEU A 120 3.82 -14.24 4.76
CA LEU A 120 4.03 -15.65 5.04
C LEU A 120 4.75 -16.37 3.89
N ARG A 121 4.42 -16.06 2.62
CA ARG A 121 5.10 -16.65 1.47
C ARG A 121 6.53 -16.13 1.31
N ILE A 122 6.77 -14.86 1.55
CA ILE A 122 8.13 -14.30 1.50
C ILE A 122 9.02 -14.89 2.61
N ASN A 123 8.45 -15.15 3.79
CA ASN A 123 9.23 -15.67 4.92
C ASN A 123 9.79 -17.08 4.68
N ILE A 124 9.10 -17.88 3.86
CA ILE A 124 9.47 -19.26 3.53
C ILE A 124 10.30 -19.38 2.24
N GLU A 125 10.49 -18.30 1.49
CA GLU A 125 11.53 -18.17 0.46
C GLU A 125 12.92 -17.91 1.10
#